data_AF-A0A2R8A0Y8-F1
#
_entry.id   AF-A0A2R8A0Y8-F1
#
_cell.length_a   1.000
_cell.length_b   1.000
_cell.length_c   1.000
_cell.angle_alpha   90.00
_cell.angle_beta   90.00
_cell.angle_gamma   90.00
#
_symmetry.space_group_name_H-M   'P 1'
#
loop_
_entity.id
_entity.type
_entity.pdbx_description
1 polymer ?
#
loop_
_entity_poly.entity_id
_entity_poly.type
_entity_poly.pdbx_seq_one_letter_code
_entity_poly.pdbx_strand_id
1 'polypeptide(L)'
;MTHDHNHEEDHHDHEHITIIDENGNEELYEILFTFDSDDYAKSYVLVYPAGIPEGEEIELQAFSYVEQEDGNQGDLKPIETNEEWDMIEEVLNTFMADDEEE
;
A
#
# COMPACT_ATOMS: atom_id res chain seq x y z
N MET A 1 -2.26 34.27 3.18
CA MET A 1 -1.60 33.29 4.07
C MET A 1 -1.44 32.04 3.24
N THR A 2 -0.36 32.00 2.46
CA THR A 2 0.01 30.86 1.62
C THR A 2 0.69 29.85 2.54
N HIS A 3 0.11 28.66 2.69
CA HIS A 3 0.78 27.57 3.40
C HIS A 3 2.04 27.23 2.60
N ASP A 4 3.17 27.53 3.23
CA ASP A 4 4.52 27.16 2.83
C ASP A 4 4.70 25.70 3.26
N HIS A 5 4.59 24.76 2.33
CA HIS A 5 4.94 23.37 2.58
C HIS A 5 6.45 23.22 2.38
N ASN A 6 7.19 23.58 3.42
CA ASN A 6 8.59 23.21 3.55
C ASN A 6 8.67 21.71 3.89
N HIS A 7 8.67 20.86 2.87
CA HIS A 7 8.95 19.43 2.99
C HIS A 7 10.45 19.21 2.73
N GLU A 8 11.27 19.65 3.68
CA GLU A 8 12.63 19.10 3.83
C GLU A 8 12.45 17.70 4.43
N GLU A 9 12.35 16.67 3.60
CA GLU A 9 12.46 15.31 4.09
C GLU A 9 13.53 14.53 3.34
N ASP A 10 14.54 14.18 4.14
CA ASP A 10 15.56 13.17 3.95
C ASP A 10 14.83 11.81 3.82
N HIS A 11 14.42 11.42 2.60
CA HIS A 11 13.75 10.14 2.37
C HIS A 11 14.80 9.05 2.17
N HIS A 12 15.10 8.35 3.25
CA HIS A 12 15.38 6.92 3.16
C HIS A 12 14.22 6.28 2.38
N ASP A 13 14.55 5.63 1.26
CA ASP A 13 13.70 5.21 0.12
C ASP A 13 12.68 4.10 0.46
N HIS A 14 11.95 4.21 1.57
CA HIS A 14 10.82 3.33 1.87
C HIS A 14 9.53 4.11 1.57
N GLU A 15 8.76 3.63 0.60
CA GLU A 15 7.45 4.21 0.29
C GLU A 15 6.51 4.00 1.49
N HIS A 16 6.19 5.08 2.19
CA HIS A 16 5.23 5.07 3.29
C HIS A 16 3.90 5.65 2.84
N ILE A 17 2.81 5.09 3.34
CA ILE A 17 1.45 5.58 3.10
C ILE A 17 0.74 5.81 4.42
N THR A 18 0.07 6.97 4.53
CA THR A 18 -0.78 7.28 5.68
C THR A 18 -2.22 6.91 5.33
N ILE A 19 -2.77 5.96 6.06
CA ILE A 19 -4.15 5.52 5.90
C ILE A 19 -4.98 6.15 7.01
N ILE A 20 -6.08 6.80 6.61
CA ILE A 20 -7.02 7.41 7.54
C ILE A 20 -8.22 6.48 7.69
N ASP A 21 -8.43 5.95 8.90
CA ASP A 21 -9.58 5.10 9.20
C ASP A 21 -10.89 5.92 9.30
N GLU A 22 -12.05 5.25 9.32
CA GLU A 22 -13.37 5.87 9.50
C GLU A 22 -13.49 6.74 10.77
N ASN A 23 -12.65 6.48 11.76
CA ASN A 23 -12.57 7.28 13.00
C ASN A 23 -11.73 8.56 12.86
N GLY A 24 -11.09 8.78 11.71
CA GLY A 24 -10.15 9.88 11.49
C GLY A 24 -8.78 9.66 12.14
N ASN A 25 -8.45 8.42 12.50
CA ASN A 25 -7.12 8.07 12.99
C ASN A 25 -6.19 7.87 11.79
N GLU A 26 -5.02 8.51 11.86
CA GLU A 26 -3.96 8.39 10.86
C GLU A 26 -3.01 7.28 11.32
N GLU A 27 -2.92 6.19 10.56
CA GLU A 27 -1.95 5.13 10.77
C GLU A 27 -0.92 5.12 9.64
N LEU A 28 0.34 4.95 10.02
CA LEU A 28 1.46 4.89 9.09
C LEU A 28 1.75 3.45 8.71
N TYR A 29 1.80 3.22 7.40
CA TYR A 29 2.06 1.93 6.81
C TYR A 29 3.24 2.03 5.85
N GLU A 30 4.00 0.95 5.74
CA GLU A 30 5.03 0.83 4.72
C GLU A 30 4.49 0.02 3.54
N ILE A 31 4.70 0.53 2.33
CA ILE A 31 4.34 -0.14 1.10
C ILE A 31 5.39 -1.22 0.84
N LEU A 32 4.92 -2.48 0.85
CA LEU A 32 5.74 -3.61 0.46
C LEU A 32 5.83 -3.69 -1.07
N PHE A 33 4.68 -3.56 -1.74
CA PHE A 33 4.56 -3.70 -3.18
C PHE A 33 3.27 -3.07 -3.71
N THR A 34 3.29 -2.59 -4.95
CA THR A 34 2.09 -2.09 -5.65
C THR A 34 2.04 -2.62 -7.08
N PHE A 35 0.84 -2.94 -7.55
CA PHE A 35 0.63 -3.31 -8.96
C PHE A 35 -0.70 -2.77 -9.48
N ASP A 36 -0.75 -2.51 -10.78
CA ASP A 36 -1.98 -2.22 -11.49
C ASP A 36 -2.66 -3.51 -11.96
N SER A 37 -3.97 -3.58 -11.80
CA SER A 37 -4.79 -4.63 -12.40
C SER A 37 -5.57 -4.05 -13.56
N ASP A 38 -5.19 -4.45 -14.77
CA ASP A 38 -5.87 -4.07 -16.01
C ASP A 38 -7.32 -4.60 -16.03
N ASP A 39 -7.59 -5.74 -15.37
CA ASP A 39 -8.91 -6.36 -15.31
C ASP A 39 -9.93 -5.51 -14.53
N TYR A 40 -9.48 -4.90 -13.43
CA TYR A 40 -10.31 -4.04 -12.58
C TYR A 40 -10.16 -2.55 -12.88
N ALA A 41 -9.17 -2.16 -13.71
CA ALA A 41 -8.74 -0.78 -13.90
C ALA A 41 -8.50 -0.05 -12.56
N LYS A 42 -7.91 -0.77 -11.60
CA LYS A 42 -7.56 -0.28 -10.26
C LYS A 42 -6.13 -0.66 -9.95
N SER A 43 -5.51 0.09 -9.04
CA SER A 43 -4.21 -0.28 -8.48
C SER A 43 -4.44 -1.02 -7.16
N TYR A 44 -3.55 -1.94 -6.84
CA TYR A 44 -3.53 -2.68 -5.59
C TYR A 44 -2.23 -2.36 -4.86
N VAL A 45 -2.34 -2.07 -3.58
CA VAL A 45 -1.24 -1.74 -2.71
C VAL A 45 -1.21 -2.72 -1.54
N LEU A 46 -0.07 -3.39 -1.38
CA LEU A 46 0.22 -4.25 -0.24
C LEU A 46 1.08 -3.47 0.73
N VAL A 47 0.62 -3.42 1.98
CA VAL A 47 1.24 -2.65 3.04
C VAL A 47 1.36 -3.46 4.31
N TYR A 48 2.28 -3.05 5.18
CA TYR A 48 2.40 -3.57 6.53
C TYR A 48 2.58 -2.41 7.54
N PRO A 49 2.19 -2.59 8.80
CA PRO A 49 2.26 -1.51 9.79
C PRO A 49 3.71 -1.03 9.95
N ALA A 50 3.92 0.29 9.88
CA ALA A 50 5.25 0.85 10.05
C ALA A 50 5.73 0.66 11.50
N GLY A 51 6.95 0.14 11.67
CA GLY A 51 7.55 -0.07 12.99
C GLY A 51 7.27 -1.44 13.63
N ILE A 52 6.86 -2.44 12.86
CA ILE A 52 6.86 -3.84 13.32
C ILE A 52 8.32 -4.32 13.44
N PRO A 53 8.73 -4.92 14.58
CA PRO A 53 10.09 -5.42 14.75
C PRO A 53 10.37 -6.66 13.88
N GLU A 54 11.59 -6.75 13.37
CA GLU A 54 12.07 -7.92 12.60
C GLU A 54 11.89 -9.21 13.42
N GLY A 55 11.10 -10.15 12.89
CA GLY A 55 10.85 -11.47 13.51
C GLY A 55 9.50 -11.64 14.22
N GLU A 56 8.63 -10.63 14.19
CA GLU A 56 7.22 -10.78 14.54
C GLU A 56 6.39 -11.20 13.31
N GLU A 57 5.25 -11.88 13.52
CA GLU A 57 4.34 -12.18 12.40
C GLU A 57 3.78 -10.87 11.84
N ILE A 58 4.23 -10.50 10.64
CA ILE A 58 3.77 -9.30 9.95
C ILE A 58 2.44 -9.61 9.28
N GLU A 59 1.37 -8.94 9.70
CA GLU A 59 0.07 -9.01 9.03
C GLU A 59 0.08 -8.10 7.79
N LEU A 60 0.22 -8.71 6.61
CA LEU A 60 0.11 -7.99 5.35
C LEU A 60 -1.33 -7.57 5.10
N GLN A 61 -1.53 -6.30 4.77
CA GLN A 61 -2.82 -5.73 4.42
C GLN A 61 -2.80 -5.31 2.95
N ALA A 62 -3.84 -5.70 2.21
CA ALA A 62 -4.02 -5.29 0.83
C ALA A 62 -5.20 -4.34 0.69
N PHE A 63 -5.00 -3.29 -0.11
CA PHE A 63 -6.03 -2.32 -0.45
C PHE A 63 -6.08 -2.09 -1.96
N SER A 64 -7.29 -1.87 -2.48
CA SER A 64 -7.48 -1.36 -3.84
C SER A 64 -7.50 0.17 -3.81
N TYR A 65 -6.60 0.76 -4.56
CA TYR A 65 -6.50 2.18 -4.82
C TYR A 65 -7.34 2.54 -6.04
N VAL A 66 -8.23 3.51 -5.84
CA VAL A 66 -9.05 4.10 -6.90
C VAL A 66 -8.77 5.60 -6.93
N GLU A 67 -8.17 6.06 -8.03
CA GLU A 67 -7.94 7.49 -8.26
C GLU A 67 -9.29 8.24 -8.30
N GLN A 68 -9.44 9.31 -7.50
CA GLN A 68 -10.59 10.20 -7.57
C GLN A 68 -10.41 11.25 -8.67
N GLU A 69 -11.52 11.80 -9.17
CA GLU A 69 -11.54 12.82 -10.24
C GLU A 69 -10.70 14.08 -9.94
N ASP A 70 -10.36 14.34 -8.68
CA ASP A 70 -9.56 15.49 -8.25
C ASP A 70 -8.04 15.29 -8.44
N GLY A 71 -7.58 14.06 -8.74
CA GLY A 71 -6.19 13.72 -9.08
C GLY A 71 -5.15 13.92 -7.98
N ASN A 72 -5.53 14.46 -6.82
CA ASN A 72 -4.66 14.68 -5.65
C ASN A 72 -4.91 13.69 -4.51
N GLN A 73 -6.02 12.95 -4.55
CA GLN A 73 -6.41 11.99 -3.52
C GLN A 73 -7.03 10.77 -4.23
N GLY A 74 -6.84 9.58 -3.67
CA GLY A 74 -7.52 8.37 -4.11
C GLY A 74 -8.13 7.65 -2.92
N ASP A 75 -9.16 6.85 -3.18
CA ASP A 75 -9.78 6.01 -2.16
C ASP A 75 -9.03 4.69 -2.08
N LEU A 76 -8.63 4.33 -0.87
CA LEU A 76 -8.16 2.99 -0.53
C LEU A 76 -9.35 2.20 0.00
N LYS A 77 -9.63 1.05 -0.61
CA LYS A 77 -10.65 0.12 -0.15
C LYS A 77 -10.04 -1.21 0.23
N PRO A 78 -10.40 -1.78 1.39
CA PRO A 78 -9.90 -3.09 1.78
C PRO A 78 -10.32 -4.13 0.75
N ILE A 79 -9.46 -5.13 0.53
CA ILE A 79 -9.77 -6.25 -0.34
C ILE A 79 -10.62 -7.27 0.43
N GLU A 80 -11.85 -7.46 -0.02
CA GLU A 80 -12.82 -8.37 0.62
C GLU A 80 -13.13 -9.61 -0.23
N THR A 81 -12.74 -9.62 -1.50
CA THR A 81 -13.08 -10.70 -2.42
C THR A 81 -11.96 -11.72 -2.57
N ASN A 82 -12.31 -13.01 -2.58
CA ASN A 82 -11.32 -14.08 -2.78
C ASN A 82 -10.62 -13.97 -4.14
N GLU A 83 -11.28 -13.43 -5.18
CA GLU A 83 -10.69 -13.28 -6.52
C GLU A 83 -9.56 -12.25 -6.53
N GLU A 84 -9.73 -11.13 -5.84
CA GLU A 84 -8.67 -10.13 -5.67
C GLU A 84 -7.53 -10.70 -4.79
N TRP A 85 -7.86 -11.44 -3.73
CA TRP A 85 -6.85 -12.10 -2.89
C TRP A 85 -6.04 -13.15 -3.65
N ASP A 86 -6.68 -14.00 -4.46
CA ASP A 86 -6.01 -15.04 -5.26
C ASP A 86 -5.00 -14.40 -6.24
N MET A 87 -5.37 -13.27 -6.86
CA MET A 87 -4.46 -12.49 -7.71
C MET A 87 -3.28 -11.92 -6.93
N ILE A 88 -3.54 -11.32 -5.77
CA ILE A 88 -2.50 -10.76 -4.90
C ILE A 88 -1.53 -11.86 -4.46
N GLU A 89 -2.05 -13.02 -4.05
CA GLU A 89 -1.24 -14.17 -3.66
C GLU A 89 -0.41 -14.69 -4.83
N GLU A 90 -0.95 -14.75 -6.06
CA GLU A 90 -0.21 -15.17 -7.25
C GLU A 90 0.98 -14.23 -7.53
N VAL A 91 0.73 -12.92 -7.49
CA VAL A 91 1.76 -11.89 -7.74
C VAL A 91 2.81 -11.91 -6.62
N LEU A 92 2.37 -12.03 -5.36
CA LEU A 92 3.26 -12.11 -4.20
C LEU A 92 4.14 -13.35 -4.25
N ASN A 93 3.58 -14.52 -4.54
CA ASN A 93 4.36 -15.76 -4.69
C ASN A 93 5.37 -15.64 -5.84
N THR A 94 4.98 -15.01 -6.95
CA THR A 94 5.89 -14.78 -8.08
C THR A 94 7.04 -13.87 -7.68
N PHE A 95 6.76 -12.78 -6.96
CA PHE A 95 7.77 -11.83 -6.49
C PHE A 95 8.72 -12.46 -5.46
N MET A 96 8.18 -13.20 -4.47
CA MET A 96 9.00 -13.91 -3.48
C MET A 96 9.87 -14.99 -4.12
N ALA A 97 9.34 -15.73 -5.10
CA ALA A 97 10.12 -16.73 -5.81
C ALA A 97 11.27 -16.12 -6.64
N ASP A 98 11.10 -14.90 -7.17
CA ASP A 98 12.15 -14.16 -7.90
C ASP A 98 13.26 -13.69 -6.94
N ASP A 99 12.91 -13.22 -5.74
CA ASP A 99 13.86 -12.78 -4.70
C ASP A 99 14.69 -13.96 -4.12
N GLU A 100 14.14 -15.18 -4.13
CA GLU A 100 14.84 -16.40 -3.71
C GLU A 100 15.89 -16.92 -4.72
N GLU A 101 15.91 -16.41 -5.96
CA GLU A 101 16.86 -16.83 -7.01
C GLU A 101 18.11 -15.93 -7.16
N GLU A 102 18.33 -14.92 -6.30
CA GLU A 102 19.58 -14.11 -6.23
C GLU A 102 20.58 -14.51 -5.13
#